data_AF-A0A645JE59-F1
#
_entry.id   AF-A0A645JE59-F1
#
_cell.length_a   1.000
_cell.length_b   1.000
_cell.length_c   1.000
_cell.angle_alpha   90.00
_cell.angle_beta   90.00
_cell.angle_gamma   90.00
#
_symmetry.space_group_name_H-M   'P 1'
#
loop_
_entity.id
_entity.type
_entity.pdbx_description
1 polymer ?
#
loop_
_entity_poly.entity_id
_entity_poly.type
_entity_poly.pdbx_seq_one_letter_code
_entity_poly.pdbx_strand_id
1 'polypeptide(L)'
;MVDNPSQNTYFFKINDGAEKIISSGQNFRVDLNKGKNKIEVYDDQRRLLYDSSFTVNKDRGLLNISHQDYYINEQFYGYGLNKDSLIAARGATEIDGKNYLNKPIRFNKLYTDDFYYNLDENYDQVVKNIQKVESRTKIFRKEDFLNYYKEYYKF
;
A
#
# COMPACT_ATOMS: atom_id res chain seq x y z
N MET A 1 9.57 0.36 -1.60
CA MET A 1 9.38 -1.10 -1.79
C MET A 1 8.72 -1.33 -3.13
N VAL A 2 9.16 -2.34 -3.88
CA VAL A 2 8.46 -2.85 -5.07
C VAL A 2 7.63 -4.05 -4.65
N ASP A 3 6.41 -4.15 -5.14
CA ASP A 3 5.51 -5.25 -4.84
C ASP A 3 4.80 -5.76 -6.09
N ASN A 4 4.54 -7.07 -6.12
CA ASN A 4 3.75 -7.72 -7.15
C ASN A 4 2.78 -8.77 -6.54
N PRO A 5 1.51 -8.40 -6.30
CA PRO A 5 0.50 -9.33 -5.81
C PRO A 5 -0.23 -10.08 -6.94
N SER A 6 0.10 -9.81 -8.21
CA SER A 6 -0.52 -10.52 -9.34
C SER A 6 0.13 -11.89 -9.54
N GLN A 7 -0.46 -12.72 -10.41
CA GLN A 7 0.07 -14.03 -10.77
C GLN A 7 1.17 -13.98 -11.83
N ASN A 8 1.45 -12.80 -12.40
CA ASN A 8 2.39 -12.64 -13.48
C ASN A 8 3.81 -12.40 -12.96
N THR A 9 4.81 -12.66 -13.81
CA THR A 9 6.18 -12.23 -13.59
C THR A 9 6.47 -11.00 -14.44
N TYR A 10 7.19 -10.04 -13.87
CA TYR A 10 7.58 -8.81 -14.56
C TYR A 10 9.09 -8.65 -14.54
N PHE A 11 9.62 -8.08 -15.62
CA PHE A 11 10.97 -7.54 -15.66
C PHE A 11 10.87 -6.02 -15.64
N PHE A 12 11.79 -5.34 -14.99
CA PHE A 12 11.75 -3.89 -14.93
C PHE A 12 13.14 -3.27 -14.73
N LYS A 13 13.28 -2.01 -15.16
CA LYS A 13 14.48 -1.19 -14.95
C LYS A 13 14.08 0.12 -14.30
N ILE A 14 14.88 0.61 -13.37
CA ILE A 14 14.66 1.90 -12.72
C ILE A 14 15.84 2.81 -13.04
N ASN A 15 15.56 4.03 -13.49
CA ASN A 15 16.56 5.05 -13.82
C ASN A 15 17.70 4.54 -14.74
N ASP A 16 17.33 3.84 -15.82
CA ASP A 16 18.28 3.24 -16.78
C ASP A 16 19.26 2.23 -16.15
N GLY A 17 18.95 1.75 -14.95
CA GLY A 17 19.75 0.78 -14.20
C GLY A 17 19.59 -0.66 -14.69
N ALA A 18 20.17 -1.59 -13.93
CA ALA A 18 20.10 -3.01 -14.22
C ALA A 18 18.65 -3.52 -14.21
N GLU A 19 18.35 -4.45 -15.13
CA GLU A 19 17.08 -5.18 -15.17
C GLU A 19 16.91 -6.01 -13.89
N LYS A 20 15.73 -5.90 -13.29
CA LYS A 20 15.29 -6.69 -12.12
C LYS A 20 14.07 -7.52 -12.52
N ILE A 21 13.89 -8.64 -11.83
CA ILE A 21 12.73 -9.52 -11.97
C ILE A 21 11.91 -9.48 -10.69
N ILE A 22 10.58 -9.53 -10.82
CA ILE A 22 9.67 -9.73 -9.69
C ILE A 22 8.59 -10.73 -10.09
N SER A 23 8.59 -11.88 -9.42
CA SER A 23 7.61 -12.95 -9.67
C SER A 23 6.34 -12.74 -8.85
N SER A 24 5.34 -13.60 -9.09
CA SER A 24 4.06 -13.61 -8.37
C SER A 24 4.26 -13.60 -6.85
N GLY A 25 3.51 -12.73 -6.17
CA GLY A 25 3.47 -12.61 -4.71
C GLY A 25 4.72 -12.00 -4.06
N GLN A 26 5.76 -11.66 -4.82
CA GLN A 26 7.01 -11.14 -4.26
C GLN A 26 6.94 -9.65 -3.95
N ASN A 27 7.73 -9.24 -2.95
CA ASN A 27 8.11 -7.85 -2.71
C ASN A 27 9.59 -7.79 -2.30
N PHE A 28 10.22 -6.65 -2.55
CA PHE A 28 11.54 -6.33 -2.03
C PHE A 28 11.82 -4.83 -2.06
N ARG A 29 12.85 -4.40 -1.33
CA ARG A 29 13.28 -3.00 -1.30
C ARG A 29 14.19 -2.70 -2.48
N VAL A 30 14.06 -1.48 -3.00
CA VAL A 30 14.92 -0.94 -4.05
C VAL A 30 15.33 0.47 -3.65
N ASP A 31 16.53 0.85 -4.05
CA ASP A 31 17.02 2.22 -3.87
C ASP A 31 16.38 3.13 -4.92
N LEU A 32 15.89 4.28 -4.48
CA LEU A 32 15.27 5.30 -5.32
C LEU A 32 15.88 6.65 -4.98
N ASN A 33 15.96 7.52 -5.98
CA ASN A 33 16.37 8.90 -5.75
C ASN A 33 15.19 9.68 -5.17
N LYS A 34 15.44 10.59 -4.22
CA LYS A 34 14.43 11.60 -3.88
C LYS A 34 14.14 12.46 -5.11
N GLY A 35 12.87 12.76 -5.36
CA GLY A 35 12.43 13.45 -6.56
C GLY A 35 12.07 12.49 -7.70
N LYS A 36 12.33 12.91 -8.94
CA LYS A 36 11.85 12.20 -10.14
C LYS A 36 12.67 10.93 -10.40
N ASN A 37 11.97 9.83 -10.62
CA ASN A 37 12.51 8.55 -11.07
C ASN A 37 11.78 8.10 -12.34
N LYS A 38 12.40 7.20 -13.11
CA LYS A 38 11.82 6.55 -14.28
C LYS A 38 11.78 5.04 -14.08
N ILE A 39 10.82 4.39 -14.72
CA ILE A 39 10.72 2.93 -14.74
C ILE A 39 10.22 2.44 -16.09
N GLU A 40 10.87 1.39 -16.60
CA GLU A 40 10.39 0.57 -17.70
C GLU A 40 9.95 -0.78 -17.15
N VAL A 41 8.80 -1.27 -17.57
CA VAL A 41 8.24 -2.58 -17.14
C VAL A 41 7.92 -3.41 -18.37
N TYR A 42 8.30 -4.69 -18.31
CA TYR A 42 8.15 -5.68 -19.36
C TYR A 42 7.41 -6.91 -18.81
N ASP A 43 6.73 -7.63 -19.70
CA ASP A 43 6.11 -8.91 -19.39
C ASP A 43 7.13 -10.07 -19.34
N ASP A 44 6.64 -11.28 -19.10
CA ASP A 44 7.44 -12.51 -19.04
C ASP A 44 8.15 -12.85 -20.36
N GLN A 45 7.66 -12.33 -21.48
CA GLN A 45 8.25 -12.42 -22.81
C GLN A 45 9.20 -11.25 -23.14
N ARG A 46 9.51 -10.40 -22.15
CA ARG A 46 10.34 -9.19 -22.28
C ARG A 46 9.76 -8.14 -23.24
N ARG A 47 8.45 -8.16 -23.48
CA ARG A 47 7.76 -7.12 -24.26
C ARG A 47 7.45 -5.95 -23.33
N LEU A 48 7.75 -4.72 -23.78
CA LEU A 48 7.50 -3.51 -23.01
C LEU A 48 5.99 -3.37 -22.76
N LEU A 49 5.60 -3.33 -21.49
CA LEU A 49 4.24 -3.05 -21.05
C LEU A 49 4.03 -1.55 -20.92
N TYR A 50 4.95 -0.86 -20.24
CA TYR A 50 4.93 0.58 -20.10
C TYR A 50 6.30 1.15 -19.71
N ASP A 51 6.49 2.43 -20.05
CA ASP A 51 7.53 3.30 -19.51
C ASP A 51 6.82 4.47 -18.81
N SER A 52 7.27 4.82 -17.61
CA SER A 52 6.66 5.85 -16.81
C SER A 52 7.67 6.58 -15.91
N SER A 53 7.23 7.70 -15.34
CA SER A 53 7.98 8.42 -14.33
C SER A 53 7.12 8.71 -13.11
N PHE A 54 7.76 8.73 -11.94
CA PHE A 54 7.11 8.97 -10.66
C PHE A 54 8.02 9.79 -9.75
N THR A 55 7.43 10.45 -8.76
CA THR A 55 8.15 11.34 -7.83
C THR A 55 8.13 10.74 -6.43
N VAL A 56 9.31 10.56 -5.86
CA VAL A 56 9.52 10.07 -4.49
C VAL A 56 9.71 11.26 -3.55
N ASN A 57 8.81 11.43 -2.58
CA ASN A 57 8.89 12.55 -1.63
C ASN A 57 9.37 12.11 -0.24
N LYS A 58 9.11 10.86 0.13
CA LYS A 58 9.39 10.28 1.45
C LYS A 58 10.24 9.01 1.34
N ASP A 59 10.82 8.61 2.46
CA ASP A 59 11.65 7.39 2.55
C ASP A 59 10.84 6.10 2.42
N ARG A 60 9.54 6.18 2.71
CA ARG A 60 8.58 5.07 2.54
C ARG A 60 7.76 5.31 1.29
N GLY A 61 7.53 4.24 0.55
CA GLY A 61 6.71 4.28 -0.65
C GLY A 61 6.58 2.90 -1.29
N LEU A 62 5.50 2.73 -2.03
CA LEU A 62 5.17 1.50 -2.74
C LEU A 62 5.21 1.75 -4.23
N LEU A 63 5.96 0.91 -4.94
CA LEU A 63 5.96 0.80 -6.39
C LEU A 63 5.15 -0.44 -6.79
N ASN A 64 3.95 -0.19 -7.31
CA ASN A 64 2.99 -1.18 -7.74
C ASN A 64 3.17 -1.46 -9.24
N ILE A 65 4.07 -2.41 -9.54
CA ILE A 65 4.44 -2.72 -10.92
C ILE A 65 3.28 -3.35 -11.70
N SER A 66 2.42 -4.10 -11.02
CA SER A 66 1.32 -4.85 -11.63
C SER A 66 -0.02 -4.12 -11.66
N HIS A 67 -0.06 -2.86 -11.22
CA HIS A 67 -1.26 -2.01 -11.14
C HIS A 67 -2.45 -2.67 -10.43
N GLN A 68 -2.15 -3.53 -9.46
CA GLN A 68 -3.16 -4.22 -8.67
C GLN A 68 -3.76 -3.28 -7.61
N ASP A 69 -4.89 -3.68 -7.05
CA ASP A 69 -5.56 -2.92 -6.01
C ASP A 69 -4.87 -3.08 -4.65
N TYR A 70 -4.57 -1.94 -4.04
CA TYR A 70 -4.15 -1.79 -2.66
C TYR A 70 -5.15 -0.90 -1.93
N TYR A 71 -5.12 -1.01 -0.61
CA TYR A 71 -5.94 -0.20 0.27
C TYR A 71 -5.08 0.43 1.35
N ILE A 72 -5.17 1.75 1.47
CA ILE A 72 -4.57 2.51 2.55
C ILE A 72 -5.64 2.67 3.62
N ASN A 73 -5.46 1.99 4.74
CA ASN A 73 -6.35 2.07 5.89
C ASN A 73 -5.74 3.02 6.94
N GLU A 74 -6.58 3.69 7.71
CA GLU A 74 -6.18 4.51 8.85
C GLU A 74 -6.57 3.81 10.16
N GLN A 75 -5.68 3.76 11.14
CA GLN A 75 -5.97 3.22 12.47
C GLN A 75 -5.82 4.32 13.53
N PHE A 76 -6.80 4.41 14.44
CA PHE A 76 -6.82 5.38 15.53
C PHE A 76 -6.21 4.83 16.83
N TYR A 77 -5.49 5.70 17.52
CA TYR A 77 -4.77 5.47 18.78
C TYR A 77 -5.08 6.58 19.79
N GLY A 78 -5.22 6.23 21.07
CA GLY A 78 -5.55 7.19 22.13
C GLY A 78 -6.37 6.56 23.26
N TYR A 79 -6.25 7.16 24.45
CA TYR A 79 -7.00 6.73 25.63
C TYR A 79 -8.46 7.21 25.59
N GLY A 80 -9.43 6.37 25.98
CA GLY A 80 -10.86 6.73 26.02
C GLY A 80 -11.54 6.87 24.64
N LEU A 81 -10.91 6.35 23.59
CA LEU A 81 -11.41 6.46 22.22
C LEU A 81 -12.68 5.62 21.99
N ASN A 82 -13.77 6.29 21.59
CA ASN A 82 -14.92 5.63 20.98
C ASN A 82 -14.60 5.36 19.49
N LYS A 83 -13.86 4.29 19.25
CA LYS A 83 -13.41 3.86 17.91
C LYS A 83 -14.61 3.71 16.96
N ASP A 84 -15.68 3.08 17.42
CA ASP A 84 -16.86 2.80 16.60
C ASP A 84 -17.52 4.08 16.08
N SER A 85 -17.58 5.12 16.91
CA SER A 85 -18.10 6.43 16.50
C SER A 85 -17.23 7.12 15.46
N LEU A 86 -15.89 7.03 15.59
CA LEU A 86 -14.97 7.61 14.61
C LEU A 86 -15.04 6.87 13.27
N ILE A 87 -15.10 5.55 13.31
CA ILE A 87 -15.17 4.69 12.13
C ILE A 87 -16.50 4.92 11.39
N ALA A 88 -17.62 4.99 12.11
CA ALA A 88 -18.93 5.26 11.53
C ALA A 88 -19.02 6.66 10.88
N ALA A 89 -18.41 7.68 11.49
CA ALA A 89 -18.42 9.04 10.97
C ALA A 89 -17.64 9.22 9.65
N ARG A 90 -16.68 8.32 9.36
CA ARG A 90 -15.82 8.39 8.16
C ARG A 90 -16.48 7.79 6.91
N GLY A 91 -17.54 7.00 7.08
CA GLY A 91 -18.23 6.29 5.99
C GLY A 91 -17.54 4.98 5.61
N ALA A 92 -17.82 4.51 4.39
CA ALA A 92 -17.36 3.22 3.89
C ALA A 92 -16.75 3.33 2.48
N THR A 93 -15.94 2.35 2.12
CA THR A 93 -15.49 2.09 0.75
C THR A 93 -16.09 0.77 0.30
N GLU A 94 -16.70 0.74 -0.88
CA GLU A 94 -17.19 -0.50 -1.48
C GLU A 94 -16.02 -1.25 -2.13
N ILE A 95 -15.85 -2.52 -1.75
CA ILE A 95 -14.88 -3.44 -2.34
C ILE A 95 -15.64 -4.73 -2.67
N ASP A 96 -15.66 -5.10 -3.95
CA ASP A 96 -16.38 -6.29 -4.45
C ASP A 96 -17.85 -6.38 -4.00
N GLY A 97 -18.55 -5.24 -4.01
CA GLY A 97 -19.97 -5.17 -3.61
C GLY A 97 -20.23 -5.24 -2.10
N LYS A 98 -19.17 -5.15 -1.26
CA LYS A 98 -19.29 -5.08 0.21
C LYS A 98 -18.75 -3.76 0.73
N ASN A 99 -19.43 -3.19 1.73
CA ASN A 99 -19.00 -1.95 2.38
C ASN A 99 -18.00 -2.22 3.50
N TYR A 100 -16.82 -1.62 3.40
CA TYR A 100 -15.78 -1.64 4.43
C TYR A 100 -15.73 -0.27 5.12
N LEU A 101 -16.06 -0.24 6.41
CA LEU A 101 -16.12 0.98 7.21
C LEU A 101 -14.74 1.61 7.36
N ASN A 102 -14.70 2.85 7.87
CA ASN A 102 -13.49 3.67 8.02
C ASN A 102 -12.88 4.14 6.69
N LYS A 103 -13.60 3.98 5.58
CA LYS A 103 -13.30 4.51 4.25
C LYS A 103 -11.82 4.29 3.82
N PRO A 104 -11.35 3.03 3.73
CA PRO A 104 -10.01 2.74 3.21
C PRO A 104 -9.85 3.30 1.78
N ILE A 105 -8.71 3.90 1.49
CA ILE A 105 -8.46 4.56 0.20
C ILE A 105 -7.89 3.55 -0.78
N ARG A 106 -8.59 3.31 -1.90
CA ARG A 106 -8.11 2.45 -2.99
C ARG A 106 -6.96 3.10 -3.74
N PHE A 107 -5.90 2.33 -4.01
CA PHE A 107 -4.75 2.72 -4.81
C PHE A 107 -4.40 1.62 -5.82
N ASN A 108 -4.25 1.97 -7.09
CA ASN A 108 -3.84 1.06 -8.17
C ASN A 108 -2.88 1.69 -9.19
N LYS A 109 -2.37 2.90 -8.88
CA LYS A 109 -1.41 3.60 -9.74
C LYS A 109 0.00 3.03 -9.54
N LEU A 110 0.96 3.52 -10.31
CA LEU A 110 2.35 3.04 -10.26
C LEU A 110 3.02 3.26 -8.89
N TYR A 111 2.85 4.44 -8.29
CA TYR A 111 3.59 4.82 -7.10
C TYR A 111 2.74 5.60 -6.10
N THR A 112 2.94 5.33 -4.80
CA THR A 112 2.41 6.15 -3.70
C THR A 112 3.38 6.14 -2.52
N ASP A 113 3.45 7.27 -1.83
CA ASP A 113 4.10 7.46 -0.53
C ASP A 113 3.12 8.03 0.51
N ASP A 114 1.81 7.90 0.26
CA ASP A 114 0.75 8.48 1.10
C ASP A 114 0.30 7.53 2.23
N PHE A 115 1.27 6.89 2.89
CA PHE A 115 1.02 6.00 4.01
C PHE A 115 2.17 6.05 5.03
N TYR A 116 1.92 5.60 6.26
CA TYR A 116 2.92 5.58 7.33
C TYR A 116 3.65 4.23 7.43
N TYR A 117 2.95 3.11 7.33
CA TYR A 117 3.54 1.76 7.39
C TYR A 117 3.46 1.05 6.02
N ASN A 118 4.56 0.44 5.59
CA ASN A 118 4.65 -0.43 4.41
C ASN A 118 3.90 -1.76 4.61
N LEU A 119 3.80 -2.57 3.54
CA LEU A 119 3.15 -3.89 3.58
C LEU A 119 3.78 -4.82 4.65
N ASP A 120 5.12 -4.77 4.78
CA ASP A 120 5.93 -5.58 5.68
C ASP A 120 6.00 -5.05 7.13
N GLU A 121 5.40 -3.90 7.43
CA GLU A 121 5.41 -3.28 8.75
C GLU A 121 4.06 -3.45 9.45
N ASN A 122 4.04 -3.84 10.72
CA ASN A 122 2.79 -3.94 11.49
C ASN A 122 2.38 -2.59 12.09
N TYR A 123 1.07 -2.41 12.27
CA TYR A 123 0.58 -1.35 13.16
C TYR A 123 1.12 -1.55 14.57
N ASP A 124 1.45 -0.46 15.25
CA ASP A 124 1.82 -0.53 16.66
C ASP A 124 0.64 -1.09 17.47
N GLN A 125 0.90 -2.06 18.35
CA GLN A 125 -0.14 -2.71 19.16
C GLN A 125 -0.66 -1.79 20.27
N VAL A 126 0.22 -1.00 20.87
CA VAL A 126 -0.09 -0.04 21.93
C VAL A 126 0.85 1.15 21.80
N VAL A 127 0.29 2.33 21.58
CA VAL A 127 1.07 3.57 21.75
C VAL A 127 0.82 4.06 23.17
N LYS A 128 1.78 3.82 24.08
CA LYS A 128 1.68 4.26 25.48
C LYS A 128 1.68 5.80 25.54
N ASN A 129 0.81 6.37 26.37
CA ASN A 129 0.76 7.80 26.74
C ASN A 129 0.25 8.82 25.71
N ILE A 130 -0.62 8.46 24.76
CA ILE A 130 -1.31 9.49 23.97
C ILE A 130 -2.58 9.96 24.69
N GLN A 131 -2.52 11.13 25.33
CA GLN A 131 -3.70 11.83 25.88
C GLN A 131 -4.64 12.36 24.78
N LYS A 132 -4.16 12.43 23.54
CA LYS A 132 -4.89 12.90 22.35
C LYS A 132 -5.18 11.73 21.39
N VAL A 133 -6.19 11.90 20.54
CA VAL A 133 -6.44 10.98 19.43
C VAL A 133 -5.37 11.21 18.37
N GLU A 134 -4.63 10.15 18.05
CA GLU A 134 -3.73 10.10 16.90
C GLU A 134 -4.19 9.03 15.92
N SER A 135 -3.72 9.13 14.69
CA SER A 135 -3.92 8.08 13.71
C SER A 135 -2.67 7.85 12.88
N ARG A 136 -2.58 6.64 12.32
CA ARG A 136 -1.53 6.25 11.37
C ARG A 136 -2.15 5.44 10.26
N THR A 137 -1.57 5.52 9.07
CA THR A 137 -2.04 4.78 7.90
C THR A 137 -1.10 3.65 7.54
N LYS A 138 -1.66 2.52 7.10
CA LYS A 138 -0.89 1.40 6.54
C LYS A 138 -1.46 1.05 5.17
N ILE A 139 -0.56 0.77 4.23
CA ILE A 139 -0.94 0.20 2.94
C ILE A 139 -1.02 -1.33 3.03
N PHE A 140 -2.00 -1.90 2.34
CA PHE A 140 -2.27 -3.34 2.29
C PHE A 140 -2.50 -3.76 0.84
N ARG A 141 -2.08 -4.98 0.46
CA ARG A 141 -2.65 -5.65 -0.71
C ARG A 141 -4.15 -5.86 -0.46
N LYS A 142 -4.97 -5.94 -1.50
CA LYS A 142 -6.41 -6.17 -1.37
C LYS A 142 -6.77 -7.31 -0.40
N GLU A 143 -6.29 -8.53 -0.66
CA GLU A 143 -6.63 -9.69 0.17
C GLU A 143 -6.15 -9.54 1.62
N ASP A 144 -4.97 -8.96 1.84
CA ASP A 144 -4.44 -8.69 3.18
C ASP A 144 -5.31 -7.69 3.94
N PHE A 145 -5.83 -6.66 3.26
CA PHE A 145 -6.78 -5.72 3.85
C PHE A 145 -8.08 -6.42 4.24
N LEU A 146 -8.61 -7.29 3.38
CA LEU A 146 -9.84 -8.03 3.67
C LEU A 146 -9.70 -8.93 4.90
N ASN A 147 -8.55 -9.59 5.04
CA ASN A 147 -8.24 -10.43 6.19
C ASN A 147 -8.06 -9.60 7.46
N TYR A 148 -7.25 -8.53 7.38
CA TYR A 148 -7.07 -7.58 8.48
C TYR A 148 -8.42 -7.01 8.96
N TYR A 149 -9.30 -6.63 8.04
CA TYR A 149 -10.58 -6.04 8.39
C TYR A 149 -11.47 -7.02 9.16
N LYS A 150 -11.56 -8.28 8.70
CA LYS A 150 -12.31 -9.34 9.40
C LYS A 150 -11.78 -9.57 10.81
N GLU A 151 -10.46 -9.68 10.96
CA GLU A 151 -9.83 -9.93 12.26
C GLU A 151 -9.96 -8.75 13.23
N TYR A 152 -9.71 -7.53 12.74
CA TYR A 152 -9.67 -6.32 13.57
C TYR A 152 -11.06 -5.85 13.98
N TYR A 153 -12.01 -5.85 13.03
CA TYR A 153 -13.38 -5.39 13.29
C TYR A 153 -14.33 -6.50 13.73
N LYS A 154 -13.92 -7.77 13.69
CA LYS A 154 -14.70 -8.95 14.11
C LYS A 154 -16.09 -9.04 13.44
N PHE A 155 -16.18 -8.67 12.17
CA PHE A 155 -17.36 -8.88 11.32
C PHE A 155 -17.25 -10.16 10.50
#